data_AF-W9CRI5-F1
#
_entry.id   AF-W9CRI5-F1
#
_cell.length_a   1.000
_cell.length_b   1.000
_cell.length_c   1.000
_cell.angle_alpha   90.00
_cell.angle_beta   90.00
_cell.angle_gamma   90.00
#
_symmetry.space_group_name_H-M   'P 1'
#
loop_
_entity.id
_entity.type
_entity.pdbx_description
1 polymer ?
#
loop_
_entity_poly.entity_id
_entity_poly.type
_entity_poly.pdbx_seq_one_letter_code
_entity_poly.pdbx_strand_id
1 'polypeptide(L)'
;MVSTTQTTKTHRPDRAARAAARRARNTSTIPMHEFLHYTPDSGKLSITLDFATSRSPFHQTTLEKSLINTLPMYAIDASNINLEMTFKIPHMDVSTKNNVRHQVLTNVVKELNKFKHFDSLHFVLAIERYSFDQLKPASAIYGLDYTDWTFEVREWGTVTQVKIGSGLDRQLKARFQLGNGIMRGSEVENGEQWDWTGWMANHIWAWSLFVSLLWSFSEIRSF
;
A
#
# COMPACT_ATOMS: atom_id res chain seq x y z
N MET A 1 8.52 -53.76 -39.71
CA MET A 1 8.78 -52.31 -39.60
C MET A 1 7.95 -51.80 -38.44
N VAL A 2 8.61 -51.38 -37.37
CA VAL A 2 7.99 -51.06 -36.08
C VAL A 2 7.58 -49.59 -36.08
N SER A 3 6.27 -49.33 -35.92
CA SER A 3 5.75 -47.99 -35.65
C SER A 3 6.10 -47.58 -34.22
N THR A 4 6.89 -46.53 -34.05
CA THR A 4 7.15 -45.93 -32.74
C THR A 4 6.16 -44.80 -32.50
N THR A 5 5.15 -45.06 -31.67
CA THR A 5 4.23 -44.04 -31.16
C THR A 5 4.94 -43.23 -30.09
N GLN A 6 5.20 -41.94 -30.34
CA GLN A 6 5.67 -41.00 -29.33
C GLN A 6 4.47 -40.54 -28.47
N THR A 7 4.47 -40.92 -27.19
CA THR A 7 3.55 -40.41 -26.18
C THR A 7 4.03 -39.06 -25.65
N THR A 8 3.35 -37.99 -26.06
CA THR A 8 3.53 -36.64 -25.53
C THR A 8 3.00 -36.58 -24.09
N LYS A 9 3.88 -36.33 -23.10
CA LYS A 9 3.52 -36.17 -21.69
C LYS A 9 2.73 -34.87 -21.46
N THR A 10 1.41 -34.98 -21.38
CA THR A 10 0.49 -33.93 -20.94
C THR A 10 0.36 -33.98 -19.40
N HIS A 11 1.21 -33.28 -18.63
CA HIS A 11 1.14 -33.37 -17.16
C HIS A 11 1.36 -32.07 -16.37
N ARG A 12 1.36 -30.87 -17.00
CA ARG A 12 1.60 -29.60 -16.28
C ARG A 12 0.53 -28.48 -16.32
N PRO A 13 -0.44 -28.41 -17.26
CA PRO A 13 -1.41 -27.32 -17.26
C PRO A 13 -2.50 -27.45 -16.18
N ASP A 14 -2.86 -28.67 -15.77
CA ASP A 14 -3.97 -28.91 -14.85
C ASP A 14 -3.78 -28.32 -13.44
N ARG A 15 -2.56 -28.33 -12.90
CA ARG A 15 -2.32 -27.85 -11.53
C ARG A 15 -2.37 -26.32 -11.45
N ALA A 16 -1.76 -25.64 -12.42
CA ALA A 16 -1.77 -24.17 -12.49
C ALA A 16 -3.19 -23.65 -12.74
N ALA A 17 -3.92 -24.26 -13.68
CA ALA A 17 -5.31 -23.90 -13.94
C ALA A 17 -6.22 -24.12 -12.73
N ARG A 18 -6.05 -25.23 -11.99
CA ARG A 18 -6.79 -25.47 -10.74
C ARG A 18 -6.45 -24.46 -9.65
N ALA A 19 -5.17 -24.07 -9.52
CA ALA A 19 -4.75 -23.05 -8.57
C ALA A 19 -5.33 -21.67 -8.90
N ALA A 20 -5.30 -21.27 -10.19
CA ALA A 20 -5.91 -20.05 -10.69
C ALA A 20 -7.43 -20.04 -10.45
N ALA A 21 -8.14 -21.12 -10.78
CA ALA A 21 -9.57 -21.24 -10.53
C ALA A 21 -9.93 -21.19 -9.04
N ARG A 22 -9.08 -21.76 -8.17
CA ARG A 22 -9.24 -21.66 -6.71
C ARG A 22 -9.11 -20.21 -6.25
N ARG A 23 -8.03 -19.53 -6.66
CA ARG A 23 -7.80 -18.12 -6.34
C ARG A 23 -8.96 -17.24 -6.83
N ALA A 24 -9.39 -17.41 -8.08
CA ALA A 24 -10.48 -16.64 -8.66
C ALA A 24 -11.78 -16.76 -7.87
N ARG A 25 -12.14 -17.98 -7.42
CA ARG A 25 -13.31 -18.19 -6.54
C ARG A 25 -13.15 -17.56 -5.16
N ASN A 26 -11.96 -17.66 -4.58
CA ASN A 26 -11.69 -17.08 -3.26
C ASN A 26 -11.73 -15.56 -3.29
N THR A 27 -11.21 -14.95 -4.36
CA THR A 27 -11.09 -13.48 -4.46
C THR A 27 -12.29 -12.81 -5.12
N SER A 28 -13.21 -13.54 -5.74
CA SER A 28 -14.39 -12.95 -6.40
C SER A 28 -15.36 -12.25 -5.44
N THR A 29 -15.27 -12.56 -4.14
CA THR A 29 -16.09 -11.94 -3.09
C THR A 29 -15.39 -10.77 -2.40
N ILE A 30 -14.10 -10.53 -2.68
CA ILE A 30 -13.35 -9.43 -2.08
C ILE A 30 -13.80 -8.11 -2.74
N PRO A 31 -14.13 -7.08 -1.95
CA PRO A 31 -14.50 -5.77 -2.49
C PRO A 31 -13.40 -5.19 -3.40
N MET A 32 -13.79 -4.61 -4.53
CA MET A 32 -12.86 -3.85 -5.37
C MET A 32 -12.35 -2.62 -4.61
N HIS A 33 -11.07 -2.31 -4.81
CA HIS A 33 -10.40 -1.19 -4.16
C HIS A 33 -9.53 -0.43 -5.16
N GLU A 34 -9.57 0.91 -5.15
CA GLU A 34 -8.86 1.77 -6.12
C GLU A 34 -7.35 1.47 -6.19
N PHE A 35 -6.73 1.23 -5.03
CA PHE A 35 -5.30 0.93 -4.94
C PHE A 35 -4.93 -0.54 -5.10
N LEU A 36 -5.88 -1.46 -5.29
CA LEU A 36 -5.59 -2.89 -5.36
C LEU A 36 -6.06 -3.48 -6.69
N HIS A 37 -5.15 -4.17 -7.37
CA HIS A 37 -5.47 -4.96 -8.55
C HIS A 37 -4.92 -6.37 -8.42
N TYR A 38 -5.80 -7.37 -8.40
CA TYR A 38 -5.44 -8.77 -8.26
C TYR A 38 -5.65 -9.56 -9.56
N THR A 39 -4.65 -10.35 -9.94
CA THR A 39 -4.69 -11.24 -11.10
C THR A 39 -4.61 -12.69 -10.62
N PRO A 40 -5.73 -13.44 -10.62
CA PRO A 40 -5.78 -14.82 -10.10
C PRO A 40 -4.85 -15.81 -10.80
N ASP A 41 -4.66 -15.63 -12.11
CA ASP A 41 -3.85 -16.52 -12.95
C ASP A 41 -2.40 -16.59 -12.46
N SER A 42 -1.82 -15.44 -12.15
CA SER A 42 -0.45 -15.31 -11.66
C SER A 42 -0.36 -15.20 -10.14
N GLY A 43 -1.48 -15.10 -9.41
CA GLY A 43 -1.49 -14.74 -7.99
C GLY A 43 -0.83 -13.39 -7.72
N LYS A 44 -0.89 -12.48 -8.70
CA LYS A 44 -0.23 -11.17 -8.62
C LYS A 44 -1.17 -10.17 -7.96
N LEU A 45 -0.70 -9.49 -6.91
CA LEU A 45 -1.38 -8.35 -6.31
C LEU A 45 -0.56 -7.09 -6.59
N SER A 46 -1.16 -6.13 -7.27
CA SER A 46 -0.59 -4.80 -7.48
C SER A 46 -1.22 -3.82 -6.50
N ILE A 47 -0.38 -3.10 -5.76
CA ILE A 47 -0.74 -2.09 -4.78
C ILE A 47 -0.19 -0.75 -5.28
N THR A 48 -1.06 0.18 -5.66
CA THR A 48 -0.65 1.47 -6.23
C THR A 48 -1.00 2.61 -5.29
N LEU A 49 0.00 3.15 -4.62
CA LEU A 49 -0.11 4.31 -3.73
C LEU A 49 0.14 5.58 -4.55
N ASP A 50 -0.92 6.07 -5.17
CA ASP A 50 -0.88 7.25 -6.02
C ASP A 50 -0.98 8.54 -5.18
N PHE A 51 0.16 9.17 -4.91
CA PHE A 51 0.24 10.51 -4.31
C PHE A 51 0.33 11.63 -5.35
N ALA A 52 0.30 11.29 -6.64
CA ALA A 52 0.28 12.23 -7.74
C ALA A 52 -1.13 12.77 -8.01
N THR A 53 -2.18 12.01 -7.69
CA THR A 53 -3.56 12.53 -7.80
C THR A 53 -3.94 13.38 -6.59
N SER A 54 -4.46 14.58 -6.84
CA SER A 54 -5.02 15.44 -5.79
C SER A 54 -6.38 14.88 -5.34
N ARG A 55 -6.45 14.36 -4.10
CA ARG A 55 -7.70 13.92 -3.46
C ARG A 55 -8.05 14.80 -2.26
N SER A 56 -9.34 14.88 -1.92
CA SER A 56 -9.75 15.57 -0.69
C SER A 56 -9.26 14.79 0.54
N PRO A 57 -8.95 15.45 1.68
CA PRO A 57 -8.47 14.76 2.88
C PRO A 57 -9.43 13.67 3.38
N PHE A 58 -10.75 13.91 3.29
CA PHE A 58 -11.77 12.95 3.66
C PHE A 58 -11.76 11.70 2.78
N HIS A 59 -11.66 11.89 1.46
CA HIS A 59 -11.59 10.78 0.51
C HIS A 59 -10.30 9.96 0.71
N GLN A 60 -9.17 10.65 0.89
CA GLN A 60 -7.88 10.02 1.15
C GLN A 60 -7.91 9.15 2.42
N THR A 61 -8.44 9.68 3.52
CA THR A 61 -8.57 8.92 4.78
C THR A 61 -9.46 7.69 4.62
N THR A 62 -10.57 7.84 3.89
CA THR A 62 -11.50 6.73 3.63
C THR A 62 -10.83 5.64 2.80
N LEU A 63 -10.11 6.01 1.74
CA LEU A 63 -9.35 5.08 0.90
C LEU A 63 -8.26 4.34 1.67
N GLU A 64 -7.53 5.04 2.54
CA GLU A 64 -6.48 4.42 3.36
C GLU A 64 -7.08 3.41 4.34
N LYS A 65 -8.20 3.75 4.99
CA LYS A 65 -8.90 2.82 5.89
C LYS A 65 -9.43 1.60 5.14
N SER A 66 -10.06 1.80 3.97
CA SER A 66 -10.53 0.66 3.16
C SER A 66 -9.38 -0.20 2.66
N LEU A 67 -8.23 0.40 2.29
CA LEU A 67 -7.05 -0.34 1.86
C LEU A 67 -6.58 -1.31 2.94
N ILE A 68 -6.42 -0.83 4.17
CA ILE A 68 -5.95 -1.65 5.29
C ILE A 68 -6.95 -2.74 5.68
N ASN A 69 -8.26 -2.50 5.49
CA ASN A 69 -9.28 -3.51 5.73
C ASN A 69 -9.35 -4.58 4.62
N THR A 70 -9.11 -4.19 3.36
CA THR A 70 -9.24 -5.09 2.20
C THR A 70 -7.96 -5.86 1.89
N LEU A 71 -6.78 -5.26 2.06
CA LEU A 71 -5.49 -5.87 1.72
C LEU A 71 -5.28 -7.26 2.38
N PRO A 72 -5.60 -7.48 3.67
CA PRO A 72 -5.41 -8.78 4.31
C PRO A 72 -6.25 -9.91 3.70
N MET A 73 -7.34 -9.58 3.01
CA MET A 73 -8.19 -10.58 2.36
C MET A 73 -7.47 -11.31 1.22
N TYR A 74 -6.41 -10.70 0.65
CA TYR A 74 -5.59 -11.32 -0.39
C TYR A 74 -4.44 -12.19 0.17
N ALA A 75 -4.21 -12.20 1.49
CA ALA A 75 -3.02 -12.80 2.10
C ALA A 75 -2.83 -14.30 1.83
N ILE A 76 -3.91 -15.03 1.55
CA ILE A 76 -3.88 -16.48 1.26
C ILE A 76 -3.53 -16.76 -0.20
N ASP A 77 -3.91 -15.87 -1.11
CA ASP A 77 -3.96 -16.15 -2.55
C ASP A 77 -2.97 -15.30 -3.37
N ALA A 78 -2.49 -14.19 -2.82
CA ALA A 78 -1.41 -13.39 -3.39
C ALA A 78 -0.05 -13.97 -3.02
N SER A 79 0.79 -14.19 -4.03
CA SER A 79 2.18 -14.62 -3.84
C SER A 79 3.19 -13.73 -4.57
N ASN A 80 2.75 -12.95 -5.56
CA ASN A 80 3.60 -11.99 -6.29
C ASN A 80 3.09 -10.58 -6.02
N ILE A 81 3.86 -9.77 -5.28
CA ILE A 81 3.45 -8.42 -4.90
C ILE A 81 4.18 -7.39 -5.76
N ASN A 82 3.43 -6.46 -6.33
CA ASN A 82 3.97 -5.25 -6.94
C ASN A 82 3.46 -4.03 -6.18
N LEU A 83 4.32 -3.39 -5.38
CA LEU A 83 3.98 -2.19 -4.61
C LEU A 83 4.60 -0.97 -5.28
N GLU A 84 3.76 -0.07 -5.77
CA GLU A 84 4.19 1.16 -6.43
C GLU A 84 3.79 2.38 -5.61
N MET A 85 4.71 3.33 -5.43
CA MET A 85 4.38 4.68 -4.98
C MET A 85 4.62 5.67 -6.12
N THR A 86 3.63 6.50 -6.40
CA THR A 86 3.71 7.51 -7.45
C THR A 86 3.71 8.90 -6.83
N PHE A 87 4.63 9.75 -7.26
CA PHE A 87 4.74 11.13 -6.78
C PHE A 87 4.65 12.15 -7.92
N LYS A 88 4.17 13.36 -7.61
CA LYS A 88 4.19 14.51 -8.54
C LYS A 88 5.61 14.98 -8.81
N ILE A 89 5.77 15.88 -9.77
CA ILE A 89 7.00 16.67 -9.91
C ILE A 89 7.31 17.43 -8.60
N PRO A 90 8.57 17.49 -8.12
CA PRO A 90 8.92 18.02 -6.80
C PRO A 90 8.39 19.42 -6.46
N HIS A 91 8.32 20.34 -7.43
CA HIS A 91 7.83 21.71 -7.20
C HIS A 91 6.29 21.80 -7.12
N MET A 92 5.59 20.78 -7.62
CA MET A 92 4.13 20.60 -7.48
C MET A 92 3.78 19.69 -6.31
N ASP A 93 4.80 19.12 -5.67
CA ASP A 93 4.64 18.22 -4.55
C ASP A 93 4.75 18.95 -3.22
N VAL A 94 3.97 18.50 -2.24
CA VAL A 94 3.86 19.14 -0.93
C VAL A 94 4.61 18.28 0.08
N SER A 95 5.86 18.64 0.38
CA SER A 95 6.74 17.92 1.30
C SER A 95 6.17 17.76 2.70
N THR A 96 5.27 18.65 3.15
CA THR A 96 4.58 18.53 4.46
C THR A 96 3.70 17.28 4.56
N LYS A 97 3.32 16.66 3.43
CA LYS A 97 2.57 15.40 3.40
C LYS A 97 3.44 14.15 3.54
N ASN A 98 4.76 14.29 3.60
CA ASN A 98 5.67 13.14 3.63
C ASN A 98 5.49 12.25 4.87
N ASN A 99 5.13 12.81 6.03
CA ASN A 99 4.85 12.02 7.23
C ASN A 99 3.62 11.13 7.04
N VAL A 100 2.55 11.67 6.45
CA VAL A 100 1.32 10.92 6.14
C VAL A 100 1.63 9.81 5.13
N ARG A 101 2.36 10.11 4.05
CA ARG A 101 2.78 9.12 3.04
C ARG A 101 3.60 7.99 3.64
N HIS A 102 4.53 8.33 4.54
CA HIS A 102 5.35 7.34 5.24
C HIS A 102 4.46 6.44 6.12
N GLN A 103 3.48 7.01 6.81
CA GLN A 103 2.54 6.26 7.64
C GLN A 103 1.66 5.32 6.79
N VAL A 104 1.19 5.76 5.62
CA VAL A 104 0.44 4.92 4.67
C VAL A 104 1.27 3.70 4.26
N LEU A 105 2.52 3.93 3.80
CA LEU A 105 3.39 2.82 3.42
C LEU A 105 3.70 1.91 4.61
N THR A 106 3.90 2.46 5.80
CA THR A 106 4.12 1.70 7.03
C THR A 106 2.94 0.78 7.34
N ASN A 107 1.70 1.26 7.19
CA ASN A 107 0.52 0.44 7.42
C ASN A 107 0.38 -0.68 6.37
N VAL A 108 0.66 -0.38 5.09
CA VAL A 108 0.71 -1.40 4.04
C VAL A 108 1.76 -2.46 4.34
N VAL A 109 2.97 -2.05 4.71
CA VAL A 109 4.07 -2.97 5.09
C VAL A 109 3.69 -3.85 6.27
N LYS A 110 3.03 -3.29 7.30
CA LYS A 110 2.51 -4.07 8.44
C LYS A 110 1.52 -5.15 8.02
N GLU A 111 0.63 -4.86 7.07
CA GLU A 111 -0.30 -5.86 6.55
C GLU A 111 0.42 -6.91 5.69
N LEU A 112 1.38 -6.49 4.86
CA LEU A 112 2.19 -7.42 4.06
C LEU A 112 3.00 -8.38 4.92
N ASN A 113 3.56 -7.93 6.05
CA ASN A 113 4.29 -8.82 6.97
C ASN A 113 3.41 -9.93 7.57
N LYS A 114 2.08 -9.82 7.52
CA LYS A 114 1.17 -10.88 7.95
C LYS A 114 0.96 -11.97 6.89
N PHE A 115 1.41 -11.74 5.66
CA PHE A 115 1.29 -12.71 4.58
C PHE A 115 2.31 -13.83 4.82
N LYS A 116 1.86 -15.08 4.70
CA LYS A 116 2.70 -16.23 5.05
C LYS A 116 3.72 -16.59 3.97
N HIS A 117 3.44 -16.25 2.72
CA HIS A 117 4.21 -16.68 1.56
C HIS A 117 4.29 -15.59 0.50
N PHE A 118 5.51 -15.23 0.13
CA PHE A 118 5.81 -14.43 -1.06
C PHE A 118 6.73 -15.25 -1.97
N ASP A 119 6.32 -15.40 -3.23
CA ASP A 119 7.19 -15.86 -4.30
C ASP A 119 8.10 -14.71 -4.76
N SER A 120 7.53 -13.49 -4.80
CA SER A 120 8.26 -12.27 -5.11
C SER A 120 7.58 -11.03 -4.53
N LEU A 121 8.39 -10.03 -4.16
CA LEU A 121 7.93 -8.68 -3.86
C LEU A 121 8.79 -7.67 -4.61
N HIS A 122 8.14 -6.82 -5.37
CA HIS A 122 8.77 -5.77 -6.15
C HIS A 122 8.23 -4.41 -5.72
N PHE A 123 9.15 -3.52 -5.34
CA PHE A 123 8.85 -2.16 -4.94
C PHE A 123 9.28 -1.16 -6.02
N VAL A 124 8.36 -0.29 -6.41
CA VAL A 124 8.55 0.71 -7.47
C VAL A 124 8.35 2.10 -6.91
N LEU A 125 9.31 2.99 -7.13
CA LEU A 125 9.13 4.42 -6.99
C LEU A 125 8.96 5.07 -8.35
N ALA A 126 7.73 5.46 -8.68
CA ALA A 126 7.42 6.21 -9.88
C ALA A 126 7.51 7.71 -9.61
N ILE A 127 8.47 8.36 -10.24
CA ILE A 127 8.73 9.79 -10.09
C ILE A 127 8.88 10.45 -11.45
N GLU A 128 8.53 11.73 -11.53
CA GLU A 128 8.84 12.53 -12.71
C GLU A 128 10.22 13.18 -12.60
N ARG A 129 10.69 13.55 -11.41
CA ARG A 129 12.04 14.13 -11.29
C ARG A 129 12.65 13.76 -9.96
N TYR A 130 13.91 13.32 -9.98
CA TYR A 130 14.62 12.98 -8.76
C TYR A 130 14.68 14.15 -7.77
N SER A 131 14.12 13.93 -6.58
CA SER A 131 14.27 14.76 -5.40
C SER A 131 14.25 13.87 -4.17
N PHE A 132 15.39 13.76 -3.48
CA PHE A 132 15.49 12.84 -2.33
C PHE A 132 14.48 13.18 -1.21
N ASP A 133 14.18 14.46 -0.99
CA ASP A 133 13.20 14.87 0.02
C ASP A 133 11.82 14.26 -0.21
N GLN A 134 11.41 14.14 -1.48
CA GLN A 134 10.16 13.51 -1.87
C GLN A 134 10.18 11.99 -1.69
N LEU A 135 11.35 11.36 -1.80
CA LEU A 135 11.50 9.91 -1.68
C LEU A 135 11.55 9.43 -0.22
N LYS A 136 11.77 10.33 0.75
CA LYS A 136 11.85 9.99 2.19
C LYS A 136 10.71 9.07 2.67
N PRO A 137 9.44 9.23 2.28
CA PRO A 137 8.36 8.32 2.69
C PRO A 137 8.59 6.86 2.30
N ALA A 138 9.32 6.61 1.21
CA ALA A 138 9.63 5.27 0.73
C ALA A 138 10.47 4.47 1.73
N SER A 139 11.14 5.11 2.70
CA SER A 139 11.94 4.41 3.70
C SER A 139 11.13 3.39 4.51
N ALA A 140 9.81 3.55 4.64
CA ALA A 140 8.99 2.57 5.36
C ALA A 140 9.02 1.16 4.74
N ILE A 141 9.42 1.01 3.46
CA ILE A 141 9.57 -0.30 2.82
C ILE A 141 10.59 -1.21 3.53
N TYR A 142 11.60 -0.62 4.19
CA TYR A 142 12.61 -1.35 4.95
C TYR A 142 12.07 -1.98 6.25
N GLY A 143 10.78 -1.78 6.56
CA GLY A 143 10.07 -2.52 7.60
C GLY A 143 9.51 -3.87 7.15
N LEU A 144 9.70 -4.28 5.89
CA LEU A 144 9.31 -5.60 5.42
C LEU A 144 10.16 -6.70 6.08
N ASP A 145 9.50 -7.76 6.53
CA ASP A 145 10.17 -8.95 7.09
C ASP A 145 10.71 -9.88 5.99
N TYR A 146 10.07 -9.88 4.82
CA TYR A 146 10.57 -10.58 3.64
C TYR A 146 11.82 -9.87 3.11
N THR A 147 12.95 -10.57 3.01
CA THR A 147 14.26 -9.97 2.69
C THR A 147 14.57 -9.95 1.20
N ASP A 148 13.96 -10.82 0.41
CA ASP A 148 14.32 -11.05 -1.00
C ASP A 148 13.52 -10.18 -1.98
N TRP A 149 13.10 -9.00 -1.52
CA TRP A 149 12.40 -8.04 -2.35
C TRP A 149 13.36 -7.23 -3.24
N THR A 150 12.81 -6.67 -4.30
CA THR A 150 13.56 -5.86 -5.28
C THR A 150 13.02 -4.44 -5.32
N PHE A 151 13.88 -3.50 -5.70
CA PHE A 151 13.57 -2.07 -5.70
C PHE A 151 13.96 -1.44 -7.03
N GLU A 152 13.03 -0.75 -7.67
CA GLU A 152 13.29 0.11 -8.83
C GLU A 152 12.79 1.54 -8.64
N VAL A 153 13.45 2.47 -9.33
CA VAL A 153 12.97 3.83 -9.56
C VAL A 153 12.64 3.96 -11.03
N ARG A 154 11.43 4.44 -11.32
CA ARG A 154 10.95 4.75 -12.66
C ARG A 154 10.87 6.27 -12.82
N GLU A 155 11.79 6.83 -13.59
CA GLU A 155 11.87 8.27 -13.89
C GLU A 155 11.64 8.51 -15.39
N TRP A 156 10.58 9.22 -15.76
CA TRP A 156 10.17 9.44 -17.16
C TRP A 156 10.12 8.15 -18.01
N GLY A 157 9.68 7.04 -17.43
CA GLY A 157 9.65 5.73 -18.11
C GLY A 157 11.01 5.01 -18.18
N THR A 158 12.10 5.65 -17.77
CA THR A 158 13.40 5.00 -17.58
C THR A 158 13.37 4.24 -16.26
N VAL A 159 13.60 2.93 -16.32
CA VAL A 159 13.64 2.07 -15.13
C VAL A 159 15.07 1.86 -14.69
N THR A 160 15.36 2.22 -13.44
CA THR A 160 16.66 1.99 -12.79
C THR A 160 16.47 1.08 -11.59
N GLN A 161 17.12 -0.08 -11.61
CA GLN A 161 17.15 -0.94 -10.42
C GLN A 161 18.05 -0.34 -9.35
N VAL A 162 17.52 -0.26 -8.13
CA VAL A 162 18.26 0.21 -6.96
C VAL A 162 19.02 -0.98 -6.39
N LYS A 163 20.35 -0.97 -6.58
CA LYS A 163 21.22 -2.01 -6.04
C LYS A 163 21.31 -1.90 -4.52
N ILE A 164 21.36 -3.05 -3.84
CA ILE A 164 21.67 -3.14 -2.42
C ILE A 164 23.02 -2.46 -2.17
N GLY A 165 23.08 -1.61 -1.14
CA GLY A 165 24.27 -0.85 -0.79
C GLY A 165 24.54 0.37 -1.68
N SER A 166 23.69 0.66 -2.68
CA SER A 166 23.78 1.90 -3.45
C SER A 166 23.55 3.15 -2.58
N GLY A 167 23.90 4.33 -3.10
CA GLY A 167 23.72 5.58 -2.37
C GLY A 167 22.27 5.84 -1.93
N LEU A 168 21.30 5.55 -2.81
CA LEU A 168 19.88 5.69 -2.51
C LEU A 168 19.41 4.64 -1.48
N ASP A 169 19.79 3.37 -1.66
CA ASP A 169 19.46 2.29 -0.72
C ASP A 169 19.95 2.61 0.70
N ARG A 170 21.23 3.01 0.84
CA ARG A 170 21.79 3.37 2.15
C ARG A 170 21.08 4.55 2.79
N GLN A 171 20.72 5.57 2.01
CA GLN A 171 20.05 6.76 2.53
C GLN A 171 18.63 6.45 3.03
N LEU A 172 17.85 5.69 2.26
CA LEU A 172 16.50 5.30 2.68
C LEU A 172 16.52 4.32 3.86
N LYS A 173 17.45 3.36 3.87
CA LYS A 173 17.66 2.45 4.99
C LYS A 173 18.06 3.19 6.27
N ALA A 174 19.02 4.13 6.18
CA ALA A 174 19.41 4.96 7.31
C ALA A 174 18.25 5.81 7.81
N ARG A 175 17.42 6.36 6.90
CA ARG A 175 16.23 7.14 7.27
C ARG A 175 15.23 6.29 8.05
N PHE A 176 14.97 5.05 7.63
CA PHE A 176 14.10 4.13 8.34
C PHE A 176 14.62 3.84 9.76
N GLN A 177 15.93 3.56 9.88
CA GLN A 177 16.57 3.29 11.17
C GLN A 177 16.54 4.50 12.11
N LEU A 178 16.79 5.71 11.60
CA LEU A 178 16.67 6.94 12.37
C LEU A 178 15.22 7.20 12.79
N GLY A 179 14.25 6.96 11.90
CA GLY A 179 12.83 7.05 12.24
C GLY A 179 12.44 6.08 13.36
N ASN A 180 12.92 4.83 13.31
CA ASN A 180 12.66 3.84 14.36
C ASN A 180 13.46 4.08 15.65
N GLY A 181 14.66 4.67 15.56
CA GLY A 181 15.47 5.08 16.71
C GLY A 181 14.87 6.29 17.42
N ILE A 182 14.31 7.24 16.67
CA ILE A 182 13.56 8.37 17.21
C ILE A 182 12.22 7.89 17.81
N MET A 183 11.52 6.94 17.18
CA MET A 183 10.27 6.36 17.72
C MET A 183 10.49 5.38 18.89
N ARG A 184 11.71 4.84 19.09
CA ARG A 184 12.11 4.10 20.32
C ARG A 184 12.69 5.02 21.40
N GLY A 185 13.13 6.23 21.05
CA GLY A 185 13.73 7.20 21.95
C GLY A 185 12.82 8.39 22.30
N SER A 186 11.61 8.45 21.75
CA SER A 186 10.60 9.48 22.06
C SER A 186 9.48 8.95 22.96
N GLU A 187 9.66 7.78 23.58
CA GLU A 187 8.92 7.43 24.78
C GLU A 187 9.75 7.96 25.95
N VAL A 188 9.22 8.98 26.63
CA VAL A 188 9.87 9.81 27.67
C VAL A 188 10.69 11.00 27.14
N GLU A 189 10.02 12.02 26.62
CA GLU A 189 10.05 13.39 27.19
C GLU A 189 9.20 14.34 26.34
N ASN A 190 8.36 15.12 27.03
CA ASN A 190 7.33 16.04 26.53
C ASN A 190 6.04 15.36 26.09
N GLY A 191 5.16 15.19 27.07
CA GLY A 191 3.83 14.64 26.92
C GLY A 191 2.94 15.47 26.00
N GLU A 192 2.81 15.00 24.76
CA GLU A 192 1.57 15.04 23.99
C GLU A 192 1.40 13.68 23.32
N GLN A 193 0.75 12.78 24.06
CA GLN A 193 0.26 11.51 23.56
C GLN A 193 -0.87 11.80 22.56
N TRP A 194 -0.61 11.61 21.26
CA TRP A 194 -1.68 11.62 20.26
C TRP A 194 -2.47 10.31 20.34
N ASP A 195 -3.44 10.32 21.23
CA ASP A 195 -4.48 9.30 21.34
C ASP A 195 -5.45 9.42 20.15
N TRP A 196 -5.42 8.44 19.26
CA TRP A 196 -6.30 8.35 18.09
C TRP A 196 -7.78 8.21 18.48
N THR A 197 -8.11 7.83 19.71
CA THR A 197 -9.49 7.81 20.22
C THR A 197 -10.00 9.22 20.55
N GLY A 198 -9.11 10.12 21.00
CA GLY A 198 -9.43 11.53 21.26
C GLY A 198 -9.67 12.37 20.00
N TRP A 199 -8.96 12.09 18.89
CA TRP A 199 -9.19 12.79 17.62
C TRP A 199 -10.53 12.40 16.98
N MET A 200 -10.94 11.14 17.10
CA MET A 200 -12.27 10.69 16.65
C MET A 200 -13.39 11.22 17.57
N ALA A 201 -13.16 11.34 18.89
CA ALA A 201 -14.13 11.92 19.82
C ALA A 201 -14.38 13.43 19.57
N ASN A 202 -13.33 14.20 19.21
CA ASN A 202 -13.47 15.63 18.92
C ASN A 202 -14.11 15.96 17.55
N HIS A 203 -14.36 14.95 16.70
CA HIS A 203 -15.07 15.14 15.43
C HIS A 203 -16.47 14.51 15.41
N ILE A 204 -16.90 13.87 16.50
CA ILE A 204 -18.30 13.43 16.69
C ILE A 204 -19.21 14.60 17.11
N TRP A 205 -18.68 15.62 17.79
CA TRP A 205 -19.45 16.82 18.16
C TRP A 205 -19.85 17.70 16.97
N ALA A 206 -19.07 17.67 15.88
CA ALA A 206 -19.41 18.35 14.63
C ALA A 206 -20.50 17.61 13.83
N TRP A 207 -20.71 16.31 14.06
CA TRP A 207 -21.80 15.53 13.47
C TRP A 207 -23.09 15.62 14.29
N SER A 208 -23.02 15.69 15.62
CA SER A 208 -24.22 15.89 16.46
C SER A 208 -24.87 17.26 16.24
N LEU A 209 -24.10 18.33 16.00
CA LEU A 209 -24.65 19.64 15.64
C LEU A 209 -25.24 19.67 14.22
N PHE A 210 -24.68 18.90 13.27
CA PHE A 210 -25.19 18.85 11.90
C PHE A 210 -26.47 18.00 11.75
N VAL A 211 -26.61 16.93 12.54
CA VAL A 211 -27.83 16.11 12.59
C VAL A 211 -28.95 16.80 13.38
N SER A 212 -28.63 17.57 14.44
CA SER A 212 -29.64 18.39 15.14
C SER A 212 -30.14 19.57 14.30
N LEU A 213 -29.29 20.20 13.47
CA LEU A 213 -29.71 21.27 12.55
C LEU A 213 -30.55 20.77 11.35
N LEU A 214 -30.38 19.52 10.94
CA LEU A 214 -31.20 18.90 9.89
C LEU A 214 -32.55 18.37 10.41
N TRP A 215 -32.68 18.12 11.72
CA TRP A 215 -33.97 17.75 12.34
C TRP A 215 -34.84 18.95 12.74
N SER A 216 -34.24 20.12 13.01
CA SER A 216 -35.01 21.37 13.25
C SER A 216 -35.61 22.01 11.99
N PHE A 217 -35.29 21.54 10.78
CA PHE A 217 -35.88 22.04 9.53
C PHE A 217 -37.04 21.21 8.98
N SER A 218 -37.39 20.06 9.59
CA SER A 218 -38.56 19.27 9.18
C SER A 218 -39.84 19.56 10.00
N GLU A 219 -39.79 20.43 11.02
CA GLU A 219 -40.96 20.80 11.84
C GLU A 219 -41.55 22.19 11.56
N ILE A 220 -41.08 22.90 10.51
CA ILE A 220 -41.68 24.19 10.08
C ILE A 220 -42.38 24.05 8.72
N ARG A 221 -43.18 23.00 8.54
CA ARG A 221 -44.24 22.91 7.51
C ARG A 221 -45.40 22.03 7.98
N SER A 222 -46.06 22.47 9.04
CA SER A 222 -47.46 22.11 9.29
C SER A 222 -48.12 23.19 10.15
N PHE A 223 -48.44 24.31 9.50
CA PHE A 223 -49.62 25.14 9.76
C PHE A 223 -49.97 25.83 8.45
#